data_AF-A0A4R8TLN7-F1
#
_entry.id   AF-A0A4R8TLN7-F1
#
_cell.length_a   1.000
_cell.length_b   1.000
_cell.length_c   1.000
_cell.angle_alpha   90.00
_cell.angle_beta   90.00
_cell.angle_gamma   90.00
#
_symmetry.space_group_name_H-M   'P 1'
#
loop_
_entity.id
_entity.type
_entity.pdbx_description
1 polymer ?
#
loop_
_entity_poly.entity_id
_entity_poly.type
_entity_poly.pdbx_seq_one_letter_code
_entity_poly.pdbx_strand_id
1 'polypeptide(L)'
;MPLSETLKELDPGKVWRWSSGRAKPGKLLVNDIEQQPSTPPVRGGGYLSSIDSSDNGTPDASSSPTRLFRKRSAPPYPSPSTHSRLRRTCHLVGGSIIKVSQFRMFLLVILLILGGYVHYLWKAEAALGVPWTPDPETRLFAQRPLLPPMKETSIDTYTLPLRTKGRDIVDENDRRFKLLSVNWYGASDELNIPSGLDVQHRDTIAQTIKGLGFNSVRMPYSDEMVITDPLVPAELLTANPDLVGKHALDVFEACVSALTDAGIAVIVNNHITHSTWCCGADPCDAHWANDHLGPLCRIKQTEEDWIQHWEKIMLRFVDNPRVIGADLRNEVRGLWGTMSWDKWATAAEKAGNRLLEMNKDWLIIVGGTESGNDLTGVAKRPVVVNVPNKVVYSAHVYAWSGWGSVEGRYSKRGYASFVKAMRQNWAYLVEGDQAPVWVGEFGAPHLPSMGDANYWNNLLRYLKVIDADFGYWAVNPRKPHENTKETYSLVEDDWVTPILDYRMKDMVEIMRAA
;
A
#
# COMPACT_ATOMS: atom_id res chain seq x y z
N MET A 1 6.06 -40.34 -42.39
CA MET A 1 4.87 -39.47 -42.61
C MET A 1 5.08 -38.18 -41.84
N PRO A 2 4.68 -37.01 -42.38
CA PRO A 2 5.07 -35.70 -41.83
C PRO A 2 4.21 -35.26 -40.63
N LEU A 3 4.72 -34.27 -39.90
CA LEU A 3 4.24 -33.75 -38.61
C LEU A 3 2.91 -32.95 -38.67
N SER A 4 2.05 -33.19 -39.67
CA SER A 4 0.98 -32.25 -40.07
C SER A 4 -0.44 -32.57 -39.57
N GLU A 5 -0.65 -33.63 -38.79
CA GLU A 5 -1.99 -34.03 -38.34
C GLU A 5 -2.26 -33.83 -36.84
N THR A 6 -1.24 -33.75 -35.98
CA THR A 6 -1.40 -33.59 -34.53
C THR A 6 -1.79 -32.17 -34.07
N LEU A 7 -1.95 -31.21 -35.00
CA LEU A 7 -2.23 -29.79 -34.71
C LEU A 7 -3.68 -29.35 -35.01
N LYS A 8 -4.60 -30.28 -35.26
CA LYS A 8 -6.01 -29.97 -35.61
C LYS A 8 -7.05 -30.11 -34.49
N GLU A 9 -6.67 -30.56 -33.29
CA GLU A 9 -7.62 -30.74 -32.16
C GLU A 9 -7.50 -29.71 -31.02
N LEU A 10 -6.61 -28.72 -31.13
CA LEU A 10 -6.49 -27.63 -30.16
C LEU A 10 -7.45 -26.48 -30.52
N ASP A 11 -8.70 -26.59 -30.08
CA ASP A 11 -9.69 -25.50 -30.05
C ASP A 11 -9.22 -24.39 -29.08
N PRO A 12 -8.78 -23.21 -29.56
CA PRO A 12 -8.26 -22.15 -28.70
C PRO A 12 -9.34 -21.48 -27.85
N GLY A 13 -10.63 -21.72 -28.15
CA GLY A 13 -11.77 -21.01 -27.56
C GLY A 13 -12.33 -21.60 -26.27
N LYS A 14 -11.78 -22.72 -25.76
CA LYS A 14 -12.35 -23.45 -24.60
C LYS A 14 -11.63 -23.32 -23.26
N VAL A 15 -10.41 -22.80 -23.23
CA VAL A 15 -9.61 -22.71 -21.97
C VAL A 15 -9.97 -21.47 -21.13
N TRP A 16 -10.62 -20.46 -21.71
CA TRP A 16 -10.92 -19.18 -21.04
C TRP A 16 -12.41 -18.84 -21.03
N ARG A 17 -13.21 -19.65 -20.32
CA ARG A 17 -14.58 -19.27 -19.91
C ARG A 17 -14.64 -19.06 -18.39
N TRP A 18 -14.24 -17.89 -17.95
CA TRP A 18 -14.64 -17.36 -16.65
C TRP A 18 -15.99 -16.66 -16.79
N SER A 19 -16.86 -16.81 -15.78
CA SER A 19 -18.18 -16.17 -15.76
C SER A 19 -18.03 -14.65 -15.63
N SER A 20 -18.25 -13.91 -16.72
CA SER A 20 -18.26 -12.44 -16.79
C SER A 20 -19.53 -11.82 -16.15
N GLY A 21 -19.87 -12.28 -14.94
CA GLY A 21 -21.00 -11.78 -14.18
C GLY A 21 -20.65 -10.53 -13.38
N ARG A 22 -20.87 -9.34 -13.96
CA ARG A 22 -20.90 -8.08 -13.19
C ARG A 22 -21.92 -8.23 -12.05
N ALA A 23 -21.46 -8.15 -10.80
CA ALA A 23 -22.36 -8.06 -9.66
C ALA A 23 -23.19 -6.78 -9.78
N LYS A 24 -24.53 -6.90 -9.78
CA LYS A 24 -25.42 -5.73 -9.72
C LYS A 24 -25.32 -5.09 -8.33
N PRO A 25 -25.44 -3.76 -8.20
CA PRO A 25 -25.39 -3.10 -6.90
C PRO A 25 -26.56 -3.57 -6.01
N GLY A 26 -26.24 -4.37 -5.00
CA GLY A 26 -27.22 -4.98 -4.10
C GLY A 26 -26.56 -5.94 -3.10
N LYS A 27 -26.30 -5.44 -1.89
CA LYS A 27 -25.88 -6.19 -0.67
C LYS A 27 -25.21 -7.56 -0.89
N LEU A 28 -23.98 -7.56 -1.38
CA LEU A 28 -23.04 -8.66 -1.11
C LEU A 28 -22.44 -8.47 0.27
N LEU A 29 -23.06 -9.06 1.30
CA LEU A 29 -22.40 -9.26 2.58
C LEU A 29 -21.33 -10.34 2.40
N VAL A 30 -20.06 -9.95 2.52
CA VAL A 30 -18.91 -10.84 2.31
C VAL A 30 -18.70 -11.74 3.54
N ASN A 31 -19.63 -12.66 3.74
CA ASN A 31 -19.52 -13.79 4.67
C ASN A 31 -19.26 -15.12 3.91
N ASP A 32 -19.59 -15.18 2.62
CA ASP A 32 -19.52 -16.42 1.82
C ASP A 32 -18.11 -16.77 1.28
N ILE A 33 -17.05 -16.05 1.71
CA ILE A 33 -15.66 -16.22 1.22
C ILE A 33 -14.75 -16.89 2.29
N GLU A 34 -15.31 -17.43 3.37
CA GLU A 34 -14.54 -18.16 4.41
C GLU A 34 -14.19 -19.63 4.05
N GLN A 35 -14.71 -20.19 2.95
CA GLN A 35 -14.59 -21.63 2.63
C GLN A 35 -13.68 -21.98 1.44
N GLN A 36 -12.55 -21.29 1.26
CA GLN A 36 -11.44 -21.82 0.44
C GLN A 36 -10.21 -22.10 1.32
N PRO A 37 -9.76 -23.37 1.43
CA PRO A 37 -8.69 -23.74 2.35
C PRO A 37 -7.34 -23.18 1.91
N SER A 38 -6.68 -22.47 2.81
CA SER A 38 -5.32 -21.95 2.63
C SER A 38 -4.28 -23.02 2.95
N THR A 39 -4.07 -24.00 2.07
CA THR A 39 -2.82 -24.81 1.92
C THR A 39 -2.94 -25.85 0.80
N PRO A 40 -1.87 -26.15 0.05
CA PRO A 40 -1.78 -27.39 -0.74
C PRO A 40 -1.56 -28.60 0.19
N PRO A 41 -2.10 -29.79 -0.11
CA PRO A 41 -1.89 -30.97 0.71
C PRO A 41 -0.46 -31.53 0.55
N VAL A 42 0.28 -31.61 1.66
CA VAL A 42 1.55 -32.36 1.72
C VAL A 42 1.25 -33.86 1.58
N ARG A 43 1.68 -34.47 0.48
CA ARG A 43 1.61 -35.93 0.27
C ARG A 43 2.90 -36.61 0.71
N GLY A 44 2.78 -37.62 1.58
CA GLY A 44 3.71 -38.75 1.67
C GLY A 44 4.56 -38.81 2.94
N GLY A 45 4.35 -39.86 3.75
CA GLY A 45 5.16 -40.15 4.94
C GLY A 45 4.37 -40.92 6.01
N GLY A 46 3.96 -42.16 5.70
CA GLY A 46 3.14 -42.96 6.62
C GLY A 46 3.97 -43.81 7.60
N TYR A 47 3.46 -44.00 8.81
CA TYR A 47 3.72 -45.17 9.66
C TYR A 47 2.47 -45.51 10.49
N LEU A 48 2.15 -46.81 10.54
CA LEU A 48 1.16 -47.49 11.39
C LEU A 48 1.68 -47.55 12.87
N SER A 49 0.92 -47.84 13.94
CA SER A 49 -0.53 -48.03 14.21
C SER A 49 -0.76 -48.33 15.72
N SER A 50 -1.85 -47.85 16.31
CA SER A 50 -2.60 -48.46 17.45
C SER A 50 -3.73 -47.49 17.86
N ILE A 51 -5.02 -47.78 17.67
CA ILE A 51 -5.84 -48.66 18.54
C ILE A 51 -5.63 -48.34 20.02
N ASP A 52 -6.53 -47.57 20.62
CA ASP A 52 -7.47 -48.18 21.57
C ASP A 52 -8.78 -47.38 21.68
N SER A 53 -9.78 -47.98 22.34
CA SER A 53 -11.21 -47.65 22.23
C SER A 53 -11.87 -47.22 23.55
N SER A 54 -13.19 -46.95 23.51
CA SER A 54 -14.13 -46.76 24.64
C SER A 54 -14.15 -45.40 25.37
N ASP A 55 -15.27 -44.93 25.93
CA ASP A 55 -16.67 -44.98 25.49
C ASP A 55 -17.52 -43.93 26.27
N ASN A 56 -18.70 -43.58 25.74
CA ASN A 56 -19.93 -43.06 26.40
C ASN A 56 -19.92 -42.17 27.68
N GLY A 57 -20.83 -41.16 27.69
CA GLY A 57 -21.62 -40.87 28.91
C GLY A 57 -21.91 -39.41 29.29
N THR A 58 -23.01 -38.85 28.77
CA THR A 58 -23.79 -37.72 29.37
C THR A 58 -25.22 -38.25 29.71
N PRO A 59 -26.18 -37.50 30.30
CA PRO A 59 -26.19 -36.09 30.75
C PRO A 59 -26.86 -35.82 32.14
N ASP A 60 -27.00 -34.53 32.52
CA ASP A 60 -28.10 -33.90 33.29
C ASP A 60 -28.42 -34.31 34.77
N ALA A 61 -29.02 -33.46 35.65
CA ALA A 61 -29.23 -32.01 35.65
C ALA A 61 -29.68 -31.47 37.05
N SER A 62 -29.49 -30.15 37.26
CA SER A 62 -30.39 -29.20 37.97
C SER A 62 -30.53 -29.13 39.51
N SER A 63 -30.75 -27.87 39.93
CA SER A 63 -31.56 -27.37 41.07
C SER A 63 -30.92 -27.12 42.46
N SER A 64 -31.08 -25.86 42.91
CA SER A 64 -30.97 -25.41 44.31
C SER A 64 -32.38 -25.36 44.96
N PRO A 65 -32.56 -25.05 46.27
CA PRO A 65 -32.81 -23.63 46.61
C PRO A 65 -32.53 -23.13 48.07
N THR A 66 -32.36 -21.80 48.18
CA THR A 66 -32.80 -20.86 49.25
C THR A 66 -32.52 -21.01 50.77
N ARG A 67 -31.88 -19.95 51.33
CA ARG A 67 -32.23 -19.15 52.55
C ARG A 67 -32.25 -19.90 53.93
N LEU A 68 -32.26 -19.29 55.14
CA LEU A 68 -32.62 -17.96 55.67
C LEU A 68 -31.87 -17.66 57.02
N PHE A 69 -31.40 -16.41 57.24
CA PHE A 69 -31.48 -15.61 58.50
C PHE A 69 -30.77 -15.95 59.86
N ARG A 70 -30.02 -14.94 60.36
CA ARG A 70 -30.22 -14.18 61.65
C ARG A 70 -29.22 -14.31 62.85
N LYS A 71 -28.32 -13.30 62.92
CA LYS A 71 -27.95 -12.42 64.08
C LYS A 71 -27.67 -12.96 65.51
N ARG A 72 -26.55 -12.41 66.06
CA ARG A 72 -26.31 -11.81 67.41
C ARG A 72 -25.53 -12.60 68.52
N SER A 73 -24.23 -12.26 68.61
CA SER A 73 -23.48 -11.71 69.78
C SER A 73 -23.55 -12.36 71.19
N ALA A 74 -22.44 -13.02 71.58
CA ALA A 74 -21.50 -12.78 72.73
C ALA A 74 -22.00 -12.35 74.14
N PRO A 75 -21.20 -12.47 75.25
CA PRO A 75 -19.97 -13.24 75.57
C PRO A 75 -20.26 -14.21 76.80
N PRO A 76 -19.42 -14.51 77.84
CA PRO A 76 -18.00 -14.28 78.15
C PRO A 76 -17.21 -15.49 78.80
N TYR A 77 -16.05 -15.16 79.40
CA TYR A 77 -15.08 -15.92 80.24
C TYR A 77 -15.50 -16.04 81.74
N PRO A 78 -14.85 -16.79 82.69
CA PRO A 78 -13.37 -16.82 82.91
C PRO A 78 -12.62 -17.99 83.66
N SER A 79 -11.27 -17.96 83.55
CA SER A 79 -10.24 -18.14 84.65
C SER A 79 -9.90 -19.54 85.27
N PRO A 80 -8.87 -19.69 86.17
CA PRO A 80 -7.42 -19.40 85.98
C PRO A 80 -6.44 -20.42 86.65
N SER A 81 -5.10 -20.29 86.44
CA SER A 81 -3.99 -20.35 87.45
C SER A 81 -2.58 -20.59 86.80
N THR A 82 -1.64 -19.62 86.88
CA THR A 82 -0.37 -19.54 87.67
C THR A 82 0.83 -20.42 87.20
N HIS A 83 2.14 -20.10 87.30
CA HIS A 83 2.94 -19.12 88.09
C HIS A 83 4.28 -18.68 87.40
N SER A 84 4.86 -17.53 87.83
CA SER A 84 6.29 -17.06 87.79
C SER A 84 7.17 -17.22 86.52
N ARG A 85 7.61 -16.16 85.82
CA ARG A 85 8.62 -15.08 86.13
C ARG A 85 10.11 -15.43 85.89
N LEU A 86 10.71 -14.82 84.86
CA LEU A 86 12.10 -14.29 84.87
C LEU A 86 12.27 -13.21 83.78
N ARG A 87 13.01 -12.12 84.09
CA ARG A 87 13.25 -10.96 83.19
C ARG A 87 14.55 -11.13 82.39
N ARG A 88 14.58 -10.67 81.13
CA ARG A 88 15.74 -9.96 80.54
C ARG A 88 15.37 -9.14 79.30
N THR A 89 16.31 -8.28 78.91
CA THR A 89 16.20 -7.12 78.00
C THR A 89 16.21 -7.44 76.52
N CYS A 90 15.81 -6.44 75.71
CA CYS A 90 15.83 -6.46 74.24
C CYS A 90 17.19 -6.84 73.63
N HIS A 91 17.16 -7.60 72.53
CA HIS A 91 17.93 -7.30 71.31
C HIS A 91 17.24 -7.95 70.09
N LEU A 92 17.56 -7.45 68.90
CA LEU A 92 16.86 -7.64 67.63
C LEU A 92 16.63 -9.10 67.21
N VAL A 93 15.37 -9.38 66.81
CA VAL A 93 15.02 -10.26 65.67
C VAL A 93 13.96 -9.47 64.91
N GLY A 94 14.06 -9.17 63.62
CA GLY A 94 14.76 -9.88 62.55
C GLY A 94 13.76 -9.95 61.40
N GLY A 95 13.48 -8.79 60.77
CA GLY A 95 12.38 -8.65 59.83
C GLY A 95 12.62 -9.33 58.48
N SER A 96 11.52 -9.75 57.84
CA SER A 96 11.39 -9.79 56.37
C SER A 96 12.40 -10.65 55.57
N ILE A 97 12.68 -11.88 55.99
CA ILE A 97 13.45 -12.84 55.15
C ILE A 97 12.56 -13.51 54.06
N ILE A 98 11.23 -13.53 54.24
CA ILE A 98 10.29 -13.83 53.15
C ILE A 98 10.09 -12.57 52.29
N LYS A 99 10.94 -12.38 51.27
CA LYS A 99 10.67 -11.52 50.09
C LYS A 99 11.67 -11.67 48.95
N VAL A 100 12.95 -11.95 49.21
CA VAL A 100 14.00 -11.95 48.16
C VAL A 100 13.97 -13.21 47.28
N SER A 101 13.75 -14.40 47.86
CA SER A 101 13.78 -15.67 47.10
C SER A 101 12.61 -15.82 46.13
N GLN A 102 11.38 -15.56 46.59
CA GLN A 102 10.18 -15.58 45.73
C GLN A 102 10.26 -14.52 44.62
N PHE A 103 10.77 -13.32 44.92
CA PHE A 103 10.98 -12.28 43.91
C PHE A 103 12.00 -12.71 42.84
N ARG A 104 13.12 -13.34 43.23
CA ARG A 104 14.08 -13.91 42.26
C ARG A 104 13.47 -15.02 41.40
N MET A 105 12.69 -15.93 41.98
CA MET A 105 12.04 -16.99 41.20
C MET A 105 10.98 -16.42 40.24
N PHE A 106 10.18 -15.45 40.68
CA PHE A 106 9.22 -14.73 39.83
C PHE A 106 9.91 -14.00 38.67
N LEU A 107 11.05 -13.35 38.95
CA LEU A 107 11.85 -12.64 37.94
C LEU A 107 12.49 -13.62 36.94
N LEU A 108 12.94 -14.81 37.38
CA LEU A 108 13.40 -15.88 36.48
C LEU A 108 12.27 -16.44 35.60
N VAL A 109 11.07 -16.63 36.15
CA VAL A 109 9.89 -17.05 35.37
C VAL A 109 9.50 -15.99 34.34
N ILE A 110 9.52 -14.70 34.71
CA ILE A 110 9.33 -13.59 33.75
C ILE A 110 10.40 -13.62 32.65
N LEU A 111 11.68 -13.79 32.99
CA LEU A 111 12.76 -13.86 32.01
C LEU A 111 12.64 -15.07 31.07
N LEU A 112 12.17 -16.22 31.57
CA LEU A 112 11.91 -17.41 30.75
C LEU A 112 10.70 -17.22 29.82
N ILE A 113 9.61 -16.62 30.31
CA ILE A 113 8.43 -16.29 29.49
C ILE A 113 8.80 -15.24 28.43
N LEU A 114 9.52 -14.19 28.81
CA LEU A 114 9.99 -13.14 27.90
C LEU A 114 10.97 -13.70 26.86
N GLY A 115 11.93 -14.53 27.28
CA GLY A 115 12.87 -15.20 26.38
C GLY A 115 12.19 -16.16 25.41
N GLY A 116 11.21 -16.95 25.89
CA GLY A 116 10.38 -17.82 25.06
C GLY A 116 9.52 -17.03 24.06
N TYR A 117 8.93 -15.90 24.50
CA TYR A 117 8.15 -15.01 23.65
C TYR A 117 9.02 -14.32 22.58
N VAL A 118 10.21 -13.82 22.95
CA VAL A 118 11.18 -13.25 22.01
C VAL A 118 11.66 -14.32 21.01
N HIS A 119 11.92 -15.55 21.46
CA HIS A 119 12.29 -16.65 20.56
C HIS A 119 11.15 -17.03 19.60
N TYR A 120 9.90 -17.03 20.08
CA TYR A 120 8.72 -17.23 19.25
C TYR A 120 8.57 -16.11 18.20
N LEU A 121 8.67 -14.85 18.60
CA LEU A 121 8.64 -13.70 17.68
C LEU A 121 9.77 -13.79 16.64
N TRP A 122 10.97 -14.14 17.06
CA TRP A 122 12.12 -14.31 16.15
C TRP A 122 11.90 -15.43 15.13
N LYS A 123 11.36 -16.59 15.55
CA LYS A 123 10.98 -17.67 14.63
C LYS A 123 9.84 -17.28 13.69
N ALA A 124 8.84 -16.56 14.19
CA ALA A 124 7.73 -16.07 13.37
C ALA A 124 8.18 -15.04 12.32
N GLU A 125 9.13 -14.16 12.66
CA GLU A 125 9.75 -13.24 11.69
C GLU A 125 10.64 -14.00 10.69
N ALA A 126 11.45 -14.95 11.14
CA ALA A 126 12.29 -15.77 10.26
C ALA A 126 11.47 -16.57 9.23
N ALA A 127 10.29 -17.06 9.61
CA ALA A 127 9.38 -17.77 8.70
C ALA A 127 8.83 -16.89 7.56
N LEU A 128 8.70 -15.58 7.78
CA LEU A 128 8.24 -14.63 6.75
C LEU A 128 9.35 -14.34 5.73
N GLY A 129 10.61 -14.30 6.19
CA GLY A 129 11.79 -14.05 5.34
C GLY A 129 12.25 -15.25 4.49
N VAL A 130 11.57 -16.40 4.56
CA VAL A 130 11.85 -17.55 3.69
C VAL A 130 11.54 -17.17 2.24
N PRO A 131 12.40 -17.49 1.25
CA PRO A 131 12.08 -17.26 -0.16
C PRO A 131 10.81 -18.00 -0.60
N TRP A 132 9.90 -17.30 -1.26
CA TRP A 132 8.72 -17.92 -1.88
C TRP A 132 9.08 -18.51 -3.25
N THR A 133 8.38 -19.57 -3.66
CA THR A 133 8.60 -20.22 -4.97
C THR A 133 7.34 -20.15 -5.83
N PRO A 134 7.46 -19.73 -7.12
CA PRO A 134 6.31 -19.59 -7.99
C PRO A 134 5.71 -20.94 -8.40
N ASP A 135 4.37 -20.96 -8.42
CA ASP A 135 3.58 -22.08 -8.90
C ASP A 135 3.85 -22.40 -10.40
N PRO A 136 3.38 -23.55 -10.93
CA PRO A 136 3.61 -23.92 -12.32
C PRO A 136 3.00 -22.97 -13.36
N GLU A 137 1.86 -22.31 -13.08
CA GLU A 137 1.20 -21.39 -14.02
C GLU A 137 1.98 -20.08 -14.10
N THR A 138 2.43 -19.55 -12.96
CA THR A 138 3.33 -18.40 -12.87
C THR A 138 4.64 -18.65 -13.61
N ARG A 139 5.24 -19.84 -13.46
CA ARG A 139 6.46 -20.20 -14.22
C ARG A 139 6.21 -20.36 -15.73
N LEU A 140 4.99 -20.75 -16.13
CA LEU A 140 4.61 -20.85 -17.53
C LEU A 140 4.30 -19.47 -18.15
N PHE A 141 3.76 -18.53 -17.37
CA PHE A 141 3.59 -17.13 -17.77
C PHE A 141 4.94 -16.49 -18.12
N ALA A 142 5.94 -16.64 -17.23
CA ALA A 142 7.29 -16.10 -17.39
C ALA A 142 8.02 -16.56 -18.68
N GLN A 143 7.56 -17.64 -19.32
CA GLN A 143 8.15 -18.21 -20.53
C GLN A 143 7.46 -17.78 -21.83
N ARG A 144 6.42 -16.93 -21.74
CA ARG A 144 5.59 -16.52 -22.88
C ARG A 144 5.72 -15.02 -23.10
N PRO A 145 5.70 -14.53 -24.36
CA PRO A 145 5.65 -13.10 -24.61
C PRO A 145 4.37 -12.51 -24.00
N LEU A 146 4.47 -11.28 -23.50
CA LEU A 146 3.33 -10.53 -23.01
C LEU A 146 2.31 -10.32 -24.15
N LEU A 147 1.03 -10.54 -23.85
CA LEU A 147 -0.04 -10.27 -24.81
C LEU A 147 -0.16 -8.76 -25.05
N PRO A 148 -0.50 -8.31 -26.28
CA PRO A 148 -0.66 -6.90 -26.55
C PRO A 148 -1.72 -6.26 -25.62
N PRO A 149 -1.55 -4.95 -25.32
CA PRO A 149 -2.52 -4.16 -24.58
C PRO A 149 -3.92 -4.21 -25.20
N MET A 150 -4.95 -4.10 -24.38
CA MET A 150 -6.31 -3.98 -24.88
C MET A 150 -6.53 -2.59 -25.47
N LYS A 151 -7.10 -2.51 -26.67
CA LYS A 151 -7.33 -1.20 -27.32
C LYS A 151 -8.35 -0.39 -26.54
N GLU A 152 -9.29 -1.08 -25.92
CA GLU A 152 -10.42 -0.55 -25.18
C GLU A 152 -9.99 0.17 -23.89
N THR A 153 -8.83 -0.15 -23.31
CA THR A 153 -8.32 0.52 -22.10
C THR A 153 -7.51 1.79 -22.41
N SER A 154 -7.14 2.02 -23.67
CA SER A 154 -6.41 3.23 -24.10
C SER A 154 -7.31 4.46 -24.01
N ILE A 155 -6.75 5.56 -23.46
CA ILE A 155 -7.42 6.86 -23.31
C ILE A 155 -7.90 7.43 -24.66
N ASP A 156 -7.27 7.05 -25.78
CA ASP A 156 -7.67 7.44 -27.14
C ASP A 156 -9.05 6.91 -27.55
N THR A 157 -9.66 6.02 -26.75
CA THR A 157 -11.02 5.51 -26.96
C THR A 157 -12.10 6.16 -26.07
N TYR A 158 -11.72 7.18 -25.30
CA TYR A 158 -12.59 7.89 -24.34
C TYR A 158 -12.80 9.35 -24.76
N THR A 159 -13.91 9.95 -24.33
CA THR A 159 -14.20 11.38 -24.58
C THR A 159 -13.83 12.19 -23.34
N LEU A 160 -12.71 12.89 -23.43
CA LEU A 160 -12.19 13.78 -22.39
C LEU A 160 -12.99 15.08 -22.31
N PRO A 161 -13.08 15.74 -21.14
CA PRO A 161 -12.34 15.48 -19.90
C PRO A 161 -12.89 14.36 -19.01
N LEU A 162 -12.06 13.86 -18.10
CA LEU A 162 -12.48 12.92 -17.07
C LEU A 162 -13.15 13.65 -15.89
N ARG A 163 -14.03 12.93 -15.19
CA ARG A 163 -14.67 13.36 -13.94
C ARG A 163 -15.00 12.15 -13.06
N THR A 164 -15.36 12.41 -11.80
CA THR A 164 -15.80 11.35 -10.88
C THR A 164 -17.32 11.17 -10.90
N LYS A 165 -17.77 9.94 -10.62
CA LYS A 165 -19.20 9.60 -10.50
C LYS A 165 -19.35 8.39 -9.58
N GLY A 166 -19.87 8.62 -8.38
CA GLY A 166 -19.90 7.58 -7.34
C GLY A 166 -18.48 7.08 -7.05
N ARG A 167 -18.29 5.76 -7.03
CA ARG A 167 -16.97 5.11 -6.88
C ARG A 167 -16.04 5.16 -8.11
N ASP A 168 -16.47 5.66 -9.27
CA ASP A 168 -15.74 5.50 -10.52
C ASP A 168 -15.23 6.83 -11.11
N ILE A 169 -14.10 6.77 -11.82
CA ILE A 169 -13.67 7.81 -12.77
C ILE A 169 -14.31 7.50 -14.13
N VAL A 170 -14.93 8.49 -14.75
CA VAL A 170 -15.67 8.36 -16.01
C VAL A 170 -15.30 9.46 -17.00
N ASP A 171 -15.48 9.17 -18.28
CA ASP A 171 -15.40 10.13 -19.38
C ASP A 171 -16.71 10.95 -19.50
N GLU A 172 -16.79 11.86 -20.49
CA GLU A 172 -17.99 12.69 -20.71
C GLU A 172 -19.27 11.84 -20.89
N ASN A 173 -19.15 10.67 -21.53
CA ASN A 173 -20.25 9.74 -21.84
C ASN A 173 -20.61 8.80 -20.68
N ASP A 174 -20.13 9.05 -19.45
CA ASP A 174 -20.23 8.14 -18.30
C ASP A 174 -19.56 6.77 -18.51
N ARG A 175 -18.65 6.62 -19.49
CA ARG A 175 -17.87 5.40 -19.66
C ARG A 175 -16.74 5.39 -18.62
N ARG A 176 -16.69 4.37 -17.76
CA ARG A 176 -15.63 4.23 -16.76
C ARG A 176 -14.24 4.14 -17.41
N PHE A 177 -13.36 5.05 -17.00
CA PHE A 177 -11.93 5.00 -17.28
C PHE A 177 -11.22 4.47 -16.05
N LYS A 178 -10.86 3.18 -16.06
CA LYS A 178 -10.11 2.55 -14.97
C LYS A 178 -8.62 2.90 -15.12
N LEU A 179 -8.04 3.48 -14.08
CA LEU A 179 -6.61 3.73 -13.99
C LEU A 179 -5.85 2.41 -13.83
N LEU A 180 -5.07 2.07 -14.85
CA LEU A 180 -4.08 1.00 -14.87
C LEU A 180 -2.73 1.70 -14.90
N SER A 181 -2.31 2.24 -13.75
CA SER A 181 -1.14 3.12 -13.64
C SER A 181 0.15 2.36 -13.31
N VAL A 182 1.27 2.93 -13.74
CA VAL A 182 2.62 2.65 -13.19
C VAL A 182 3.30 3.96 -12.78
N ASN A 183 4.24 3.89 -11.84
CA ASN A 183 5.09 5.01 -11.45
C ASN A 183 6.38 5.02 -12.30
N TRP A 184 6.75 6.18 -12.85
CA TRP A 184 8.07 6.42 -13.47
C TRP A 184 8.76 7.55 -12.70
N TYR A 185 9.63 7.18 -11.77
CA TYR A 185 10.29 8.10 -10.84
C TYR A 185 11.64 8.62 -11.36
N GLY A 186 12.24 9.54 -10.59
CA GLY A 186 13.59 10.08 -10.81
C GLY A 186 13.64 11.60 -10.67
N ALA A 187 12.60 12.30 -11.15
CA ALA A 187 12.48 13.76 -11.02
C ALA A 187 12.17 14.23 -9.59
N SER A 188 11.71 13.31 -8.74
CA SER A 188 11.65 13.44 -7.29
C SER A 188 13.00 13.28 -6.58
N ASP A 189 14.00 12.71 -7.25
CA ASP A 189 15.19 12.16 -6.63
C ASP A 189 16.41 13.06 -6.88
N GLU A 190 17.57 12.66 -6.37
CA GLU A 190 18.83 13.42 -6.38
C GLU A 190 19.31 13.93 -7.76
N LEU A 191 18.85 13.31 -8.86
CA LEU A 191 19.20 13.72 -10.23
C LEU A 191 18.24 14.74 -10.85
N ASN A 192 17.10 15.03 -10.21
CA ASN A 192 16.10 16.03 -10.66
C ASN A 192 15.55 15.80 -12.09
N ILE A 193 15.63 14.59 -12.63
CA ILE A 193 15.05 14.21 -13.94
C ILE A 193 14.45 12.80 -13.90
N PRO A 194 13.43 12.47 -14.71
CA PRO A 194 12.94 11.10 -14.84
C PRO A 194 14.10 10.15 -15.22
N SER A 195 14.21 9.01 -14.54
CA SER A 195 15.36 8.12 -14.76
C SER A 195 15.33 7.46 -16.14
N GLY A 196 16.51 7.09 -16.64
CA GLY A 196 16.68 6.27 -17.86
C GLY A 196 16.94 7.06 -19.15
N LEU A 197 16.99 8.40 -19.10
CA LEU A 197 17.22 9.25 -20.27
C LEU A 197 18.67 9.22 -20.81
N ASP A 198 19.57 8.65 -20.03
CA ASP A 198 20.93 8.26 -20.39
C ASP A 198 20.96 6.94 -21.20
N VAL A 199 20.06 6.00 -20.87
CA VAL A 199 19.99 4.66 -21.47
C VAL A 199 19.06 4.57 -22.68
N GLN A 200 17.89 5.21 -22.62
CA GLN A 200 16.85 5.13 -23.66
C GLN A 200 16.18 6.48 -23.97
N HIS A 201 15.70 6.59 -25.21
CA HIS A 201 14.89 7.73 -25.62
C HIS A 201 13.55 7.68 -24.87
N ARG A 202 13.07 8.82 -24.37
CA ARG A 202 11.82 8.94 -23.61
C ARG A 202 10.61 8.32 -24.34
N ASP A 203 10.55 8.44 -25.67
CA ASP A 203 9.49 7.83 -26.48
C ASP A 203 9.54 6.30 -26.41
N THR A 204 10.74 5.69 -26.39
CA THR A 204 10.91 4.24 -26.23
C THR A 204 10.40 3.79 -24.86
N ILE A 205 10.71 4.56 -23.80
CA ILE A 205 10.23 4.29 -22.44
C ILE A 205 8.70 4.38 -22.40
N ALA A 206 8.10 5.42 -23.01
CA ALA A 206 6.65 5.57 -23.12
C ALA A 206 5.99 4.42 -23.89
N GLN A 207 6.55 3.99 -25.03
CA GLN A 207 6.03 2.83 -25.77
C GLN A 207 6.23 1.51 -25.00
N THR A 208 7.28 1.37 -24.20
CA THR A 208 7.49 0.21 -23.33
C THR A 208 6.41 0.15 -22.24
N ILE A 209 6.16 1.27 -21.55
CA ILE A 209 5.08 1.37 -20.55
C ILE A 209 3.71 1.04 -21.17
N LYS A 210 3.41 1.57 -22.36
CA LYS A 210 2.20 1.21 -23.12
C LYS A 210 2.16 -0.29 -23.42
N GLY A 211 3.27 -0.86 -23.88
CA GLY A 211 3.42 -2.28 -24.22
C GLY A 211 3.22 -3.22 -23.04
N LEU A 212 3.55 -2.79 -21.82
CA LEU A 212 3.26 -3.49 -20.56
C LEU A 212 1.76 -3.55 -20.22
N GLY A 213 0.91 -2.76 -20.88
CA GLY A 213 -0.54 -2.74 -20.70
C GLY A 213 -1.07 -1.61 -19.80
N PHE A 214 -0.20 -0.74 -19.29
CA PHE A 214 -0.61 0.45 -18.52
C PHE A 214 -1.23 1.50 -19.45
N ASN A 215 -2.31 2.13 -18.99
CA ASN A 215 -2.97 3.24 -19.71
C ASN A 215 -2.73 4.61 -19.05
N SER A 216 -2.10 4.62 -17.88
CA SER A 216 -1.74 5.83 -17.14
C SER A 216 -0.37 5.75 -16.49
N VAL A 217 0.25 6.89 -16.22
CA VAL A 217 1.52 7.00 -15.48
C VAL A 217 1.43 8.07 -14.41
N ARG A 218 1.88 7.73 -13.19
CA ARG A 218 2.17 8.68 -12.13
C ARG A 218 3.60 9.17 -12.29
N MET A 219 3.79 10.49 -12.34
CA MET A 219 5.08 11.17 -12.55
C MET A 219 5.50 11.93 -11.28
N PRO A 220 6.27 11.29 -10.38
CA PRO A 220 6.90 11.94 -9.22
C PRO A 220 7.82 13.11 -9.59
N TYR A 221 7.71 14.21 -8.85
CA TYR A 221 8.63 15.35 -8.87
C TYR A 221 8.90 15.86 -7.45
N SER A 222 10.00 16.61 -7.23
CA SER A 222 10.29 17.27 -5.95
C SER A 222 10.04 18.78 -5.99
N ASP A 223 9.63 19.38 -4.87
CA ASP A 223 9.57 20.84 -4.77
C ASP A 223 10.93 21.49 -5.07
N GLU A 224 12.03 20.88 -4.60
CA GLU A 224 13.39 21.33 -4.90
C GLU A 224 13.71 21.40 -6.40
N MET A 225 13.27 20.43 -7.21
CA MET A 225 13.41 20.48 -8.67
C MET A 225 12.69 21.72 -9.23
N VAL A 226 11.49 22.03 -8.73
CA VAL A 226 10.72 23.21 -9.16
C VAL A 226 11.35 24.52 -8.71
N ILE A 227 11.93 24.57 -7.50
CA ILE A 227 12.61 25.74 -6.93
C ILE A 227 13.92 26.02 -7.67
N THR A 228 14.77 25.00 -7.82
CA THR A 228 16.15 25.15 -8.30
C THR A 228 16.26 25.07 -9.82
N ASP A 229 15.35 24.35 -10.48
CA ASP A 229 15.27 24.13 -11.93
C ASP A 229 16.66 23.98 -12.57
N PRO A 230 17.47 22.98 -12.15
CA PRO A 230 18.87 22.92 -12.52
C PRO A 230 19.06 22.64 -14.01
N LEU A 231 20.15 23.16 -14.57
CA LEU A 231 20.60 22.75 -15.91
C LEU A 231 21.00 21.27 -15.86
N VAL A 232 20.44 20.45 -16.74
CA VAL A 232 20.66 19.00 -16.72
C VAL A 232 22.03 18.66 -17.35
N PRO A 233 22.90 17.90 -16.66
CA PRO A 233 24.17 17.43 -17.22
C PRO A 233 23.94 16.56 -18.46
N ALA A 234 24.74 16.77 -19.51
CA ALA A 234 24.55 16.13 -20.81
C ALA A 234 24.74 14.60 -20.76
N GLU A 235 25.55 14.10 -19.83
CA GLU A 235 25.76 12.69 -19.54
C GLU A 235 24.49 11.97 -19.04
N LEU A 236 23.52 12.69 -18.47
CA LEU A 236 22.24 12.13 -18.05
C LEU A 236 21.19 12.09 -19.18
N LEU A 237 21.55 12.58 -20.37
CA LEU A 237 20.68 12.74 -21.54
C LEU A 237 21.28 12.09 -22.80
N THR A 238 22.21 11.14 -22.65
CA THR A 238 22.93 10.53 -23.77
C THR A 238 22.04 9.83 -24.80
N ALA A 239 20.84 9.38 -24.41
CA ALA A 239 19.85 8.82 -25.32
C ALA A 239 18.76 9.84 -25.77
N ASN A 240 18.79 11.08 -25.28
CA ASN A 240 17.86 12.17 -25.58
C ASN A 240 18.63 13.46 -25.98
N PRO A 241 19.40 13.45 -27.09
CA PRO A 241 20.32 14.52 -27.45
C PRO A 241 19.63 15.88 -27.76
N ASP A 242 18.33 15.86 -28.06
CA ASP A 242 17.50 17.05 -28.26
C ASP A 242 17.22 17.82 -26.95
N LEU A 243 17.41 17.18 -25.81
CA LEU A 243 17.25 17.78 -24.47
C LEU A 243 18.57 18.31 -23.89
N VAL A 244 19.70 18.15 -24.57
CA VAL A 244 21.00 18.63 -24.06
C VAL A 244 21.00 20.16 -23.92
N GLY A 245 21.35 20.65 -22.73
CA GLY A 245 21.31 22.07 -22.39
C GLY A 245 19.93 22.57 -21.95
N LYS A 246 18.97 21.68 -21.67
CA LYS A 246 17.69 22.00 -21.04
C LYS A 246 17.76 21.98 -19.52
N HIS A 247 16.83 22.69 -18.90
CA HIS A 247 16.63 22.67 -17.45
C HIS A 247 15.69 21.52 -17.04
N ALA A 248 15.73 21.13 -15.77
CA ALA A 248 14.99 19.98 -15.24
C ALA A 248 13.49 20.01 -15.56
N LEU A 249 12.84 21.18 -15.43
CA LEU A 249 11.41 21.30 -15.74
C LEU A 249 11.09 21.10 -17.22
N ASP A 250 11.97 21.51 -18.14
CA ASP A 250 11.80 21.29 -19.57
C ASP A 250 11.99 19.80 -19.93
N VAL A 251 12.91 19.10 -19.25
CA VAL A 251 13.12 17.66 -19.40
C VAL A 251 11.92 16.86 -18.86
N PHE A 252 11.36 17.28 -17.72
CA PHE A 252 10.14 16.70 -17.17
C PHE A 252 8.94 16.89 -18.13
N GLU A 253 8.76 18.09 -18.67
CA GLU A 253 7.73 18.40 -19.67
C GLU A 253 7.88 17.55 -20.95
N ALA A 254 9.10 17.35 -21.43
CA ALA A 254 9.38 16.50 -22.59
C ALA A 254 9.01 15.02 -22.35
N CYS A 255 9.25 14.51 -21.13
CA CYS A 255 8.87 13.14 -20.76
C CYS A 255 7.35 12.98 -20.59
N VAL A 256 6.68 13.96 -19.99
CA VAL A 256 5.20 14.00 -19.92
C VAL A 256 4.60 14.04 -21.32
N SER A 257 5.16 14.87 -22.21
CA SER A 257 4.72 14.96 -23.61
C SER A 257 4.84 13.62 -24.32
N ALA A 258 5.99 12.94 -24.22
CA ALA A 258 6.22 11.62 -24.82
C ALA A 258 5.23 10.54 -24.33
N LEU A 259 4.85 10.55 -23.04
CA LEU A 259 3.79 9.69 -22.51
C LEU A 259 2.43 10.02 -23.15
N THR A 260 2.08 11.30 -23.20
CA THR A 260 0.79 11.72 -23.76
C THR A 260 0.70 11.49 -25.26
N ASP A 261 1.78 11.63 -26.02
CA ASP A 261 1.86 11.31 -27.45
C ASP A 261 1.79 9.80 -27.70
N ALA A 262 2.32 8.99 -26.77
CA ALA A 262 2.09 7.55 -26.77
C ALA A 262 0.64 7.16 -26.45
N GLY A 263 -0.26 8.09 -26.08
CA GLY A 263 -1.65 7.77 -25.70
C GLY A 263 -1.76 7.16 -24.30
N ILE A 264 -0.91 7.63 -23.38
CA ILE A 264 -0.94 7.33 -21.93
C ILE A 264 -1.47 8.57 -21.20
N ALA A 265 -2.34 8.37 -20.20
CA ALA A 265 -2.78 9.44 -19.32
C ALA A 265 -1.73 9.76 -18.25
N VAL A 266 -1.43 11.02 -17.98
CA VAL A 266 -0.43 11.42 -16.99
C VAL A 266 -1.08 12.04 -15.76
N ILE A 267 -0.63 11.58 -14.59
CA ILE A 267 -0.92 12.17 -13.28
C ILE A 267 0.41 12.71 -12.73
N VAL A 268 0.53 14.03 -12.62
CA VAL A 268 1.70 14.66 -12.00
C VAL A 268 1.60 14.46 -10.48
N ASN A 269 2.72 14.16 -9.81
CA ASN A 269 2.75 13.92 -8.37
C ASN A 269 3.86 14.71 -7.67
N ASN A 270 3.49 15.57 -6.72
CA ASN A 270 4.44 16.16 -5.78
C ASN A 270 4.83 15.10 -4.75
N HIS A 271 6.03 14.54 -4.94
CA HIS A 271 6.44 13.32 -4.27
C HIS A 271 7.18 13.57 -2.95
N ILE A 272 7.91 14.68 -2.88
CA ILE A 272 8.83 15.01 -1.80
C ILE A 272 9.20 16.50 -1.89
N THR A 273 9.69 17.11 -0.82
CA THR A 273 10.20 18.50 -0.86
C THR A 273 11.67 18.53 -1.24
N HIS A 274 12.48 17.63 -0.69
CA HIS A 274 13.91 17.50 -1.01
C HIS A 274 14.13 16.50 -2.14
N SER A 275 15.01 16.81 -3.10
CA SER A 275 15.42 15.88 -4.16
C SER A 275 16.28 14.75 -3.58
N THR A 276 15.63 13.65 -3.19
CA THR A 276 16.25 12.49 -2.54
C THR A 276 15.37 11.24 -2.67
N TRP A 277 15.94 10.06 -2.42
CA TRP A 277 15.18 8.81 -2.44
C TRP A 277 14.18 8.74 -1.26
N CYS A 278 12.89 8.81 -1.59
CA CYS A 278 11.77 8.64 -0.63
C CYS A 278 11.67 7.17 -0.13
N CYS A 279 11.06 6.85 1.01
CA CYS A 279 10.32 7.68 1.95
C CYS A 279 10.77 7.39 3.39
N GLY A 280 11.81 8.10 3.83
CA GLY A 280 12.34 7.98 5.19
C GLY A 280 11.44 8.62 6.24
N ALA A 281 11.84 8.50 7.51
CA ALA A 281 11.20 9.19 8.63
C ALA A 281 11.62 10.68 8.72
N ASP A 282 11.86 11.34 7.58
CA ASP A 282 12.31 12.73 7.54
C ASP A 282 11.14 13.68 7.88
N PRO A 283 11.19 14.44 8.99
CA PRO A 283 10.14 15.40 9.32
C PRO A 283 10.01 16.53 8.29
N CYS A 284 11.06 16.82 7.51
CA CYS A 284 11.08 17.90 6.54
C CYS A 284 10.30 17.59 5.26
N ASP A 285 9.98 16.32 5.00
CA ASP A 285 9.18 15.88 3.84
C ASP A 285 7.82 15.30 4.25
N ALA A 286 7.60 15.06 5.55
CA ALA A 286 6.38 14.46 6.10
C ALA A 286 5.08 15.25 5.81
N HIS A 287 5.20 16.57 5.66
CA HIS A 287 4.11 17.51 5.35
C HIS A 287 4.34 18.17 3.97
N TRP A 288 3.35 18.87 3.44
CA TRP A 288 3.51 19.75 2.26
C TRP A 288 4.19 21.10 2.57
N ALA A 289 4.25 21.48 3.84
CA ALA A 289 4.88 22.71 4.32
C ALA A 289 5.71 22.40 5.56
N ASN A 290 6.92 22.95 5.64
CA ASN A 290 7.94 22.59 6.66
C ASN A 290 8.65 23.82 7.28
N ASP A 291 8.23 25.04 6.91
CA ASP A 291 8.65 26.33 7.48
C ASP A 291 8.61 26.35 9.02
N HIS A 292 7.58 25.74 9.62
CA HIS A 292 7.38 25.60 11.05
C HIS A 292 8.47 24.78 11.78
N LEU A 293 9.32 24.04 11.06
CA LEU A 293 10.48 23.32 11.60
C LEU A 293 11.75 24.21 11.71
N GLY A 294 11.65 25.48 11.32
CA GLY A 294 12.69 26.48 11.57
C GLY A 294 14.00 26.20 10.82
N PRO A 295 15.15 26.07 11.50
CA PRO A 295 16.44 25.84 10.83
C PRO A 295 16.69 24.37 10.42
N LEU A 296 15.80 23.43 10.72
CA LEU A 296 16.04 21.99 10.55
C LEU A 296 16.17 21.56 9.08
N CYS A 297 15.33 22.11 8.21
CA CYS A 297 15.19 21.66 6.82
C CYS A 297 16.08 22.47 5.87
N ARG A 298 16.66 21.79 4.87
CA ARG A 298 17.55 22.39 3.86
C ARG A 298 16.75 23.19 2.84
N ILE A 299 15.69 22.59 2.32
CA ILE A 299 14.66 23.24 1.51
C ILE A 299 13.48 23.56 2.42
N LYS A 300 13.00 24.80 2.35
CA LYS A 300 11.92 25.30 3.20
C LYS A 300 10.82 25.88 2.35
N GLN A 301 9.58 25.55 2.70
CA GLN A 301 8.40 26.06 2.03
C GLN A 301 7.23 26.21 2.99
N THR A 302 6.48 27.29 2.80
CA THR A 302 5.13 27.47 3.35
C THR A 302 4.11 26.71 2.48
N GLU A 303 2.85 26.68 2.93
CA GLU A 303 1.75 26.13 2.13
C GLU A 303 1.52 26.90 0.82
N GLU A 304 1.71 28.22 0.81
CA GLU A 304 1.54 29.03 -0.41
C GLU A 304 2.69 28.83 -1.39
N ASP A 305 3.93 28.66 -0.91
CA ASP A 305 5.07 28.33 -1.78
C ASP A 305 4.83 26.97 -2.49
N TRP A 306 4.36 25.96 -1.75
CA TRP A 306 3.97 24.65 -2.32
C TRP A 306 2.85 24.76 -3.37
N ILE A 307 1.84 25.61 -3.13
CA ILE A 307 0.80 25.91 -4.13
C ILE A 307 1.41 26.57 -5.37
N GLN A 308 2.34 27.51 -5.21
CA GLN A 308 3.01 28.18 -6.33
C GLN A 308 3.95 27.24 -7.10
N HIS A 309 4.57 26.24 -6.44
CA HIS A 309 5.31 25.18 -7.13
C HIS A 309 4.37 24.32 -7.98
N TRP A 310 3.19 23.98 -7.44
CA TRP A 310 2.13 23.27 -8.16
C TRP A 310 1.65 24.06 -9.39
N GLU A 311 1.39 25.36 -9.26
CA GLU A 311 1.06 26.23 -10.40
C GLU A 311 2.20 26.29 -11.41
N LYS A 312 3.45 26.46 -10.97
CA LYS A 312 4.64 26.54 -11.86
C LYS A 312 4.84 25.28 -12.70
N ILE A 313 4.63 24.08 -12.13
CA ILE A 313 4.78 22.83 -12.89
C ILE A 313 3.55 22.53 -13.76
N MET A 314 2.33 22.75 -13.25
CA MET A 314 1.10 22.43 -14.00
C MET A 314 0.77 23.45 -15.10
N LEU A 315 1.34 24.66 -15.06
CA LEU A 315 1.25 25.65 -16.15
C LEU A 315 1.85 25.13 -17.47
N ARG A 316 2.74 24.15 -17.43
CA ARG A 316 3.30 23.49 -18.63
C ARG A 316 2.31 22.51 -19.28
N PHE A 317 1.19 22.20 -18.62
CA PHE A 317 0.27 21.13 -19.01
C PHE A 317 -1.19 21.58 -19.18
N VAL A 318 -1.49 22.89 -19.09
CA VAL A 318 -2.87 23.43 -19.24
C VAL A 318 -3.53 22.98 -20.54
N ASP A 319 -2.79 23.00 -21.65
CA ASP A 319 -3.29 22.66 -22.98
C ASP A 319 -3.16 21.16 -23.34
N ASN A 320 -2.66 20.31 -22.43
CA ASN A 320 -2.49 18.88 -22.68
C ASN A 320 -3.64 18.06 -22.06
N PRO A 321 -4.65 17.62 -22.85
CA PRO A 321 -5.85 16.96 -22.31
C PRO A 321 -5.57 15.58 -21.71
N ARG A 322 -4.42 14.97 -22.04
CA ARG A 322 -4.01 13.67 -21.47
C ARG A 322 -3.21 13.81 -20.16
N VAL A 323 -2.86 15.02 -19.72
CA VAL A 323 -2.48 15.28 -18.32
C VAL A 323 -3.77 15.42 -17.53
N ILE A 324 -4.22 14.31 -16.93
CA ILE A 324 -5.58 14.16 -16.39
C ILE A 324 -5.74 14.65 -14.95
N GLY A 325 -4.66 14.93 -14.23
CA GLY A 325 -4.76 15.37 -12.84
C GLY A 325 -3.45 15.51 -12.07
N ALA A 326 -3.60 15.92 -10.80
CA ALA A 326 -2.51 16.17 -9.86
C ALA A 326 -2.72 15.38 -8.56
N ASP A 327 -1.75 14.52 -8.21
CA ASP A 327 -1.65 13.84 -6.90
C ASP A 327 -0.88 14.73 -5.92
N LEU A 328 -1.66 15.47 -5.12
CA LEU A 328 -1.23 16.73 -4.50
C LEU A 328 -0.04 16.62 -3.57
N ARG A 329 0.06 15.56 -2.76
CA ARG A 329 1.24 15.28 -1.94
C ARG A 329 1.31 13.80 -1.62
N ASN A 330 2.46 13.20 -1.93
CA ASN A 330 2.76 11.83 -1.61
C ASN A 330 2.83 11.58 -0.09
N GLU A 331 2.13 10.55 0.38
CA GLU A 331 2.27 9.94 1.70
C GLU A 331 2.35 10.90 2.91
N VAL A 332 1.42 11.86 2.98
CA VAL A 332 1.36 12.81 4.10
C VAL A 332 1.27 12.08 5.45
N ARG A 333 2.15 12.43 6.37
CA ARG A 333 2.40 11.69 7.63
C ARG A 333 2.79 12.66 8.74
N GLY A 334 2.65 12.26 10.00
CA GLY A 334 3.05 13.11 11.12
C GLY A 334 3.31 12.30 12.38
N LEU A 335 4.25 12.76 13.21
CA LEU A 335 4.48 12.14 14.51
C LEU A 335 3.28 12.42 15.43
N TRP A 336 2.67 11.36 15.96
CA TRP A 336 1.68 11.41 17.05
C TRP A 336 0.48 12.34 16.78
N GLY A 337 -0.08 12.31 15.57
CA GLY A 337 -1.29 13.09 15.21
C GLY A 337 -1.05 14.59 14.97
N THR A 338 0.21 15.02 14.83
CA THR A 338 0.56 16.38 14.37
C THR A 338 0.00 16.70 12.98
N MET A 339 -0.09 15.66 12.14
CA MET A 339 -0.84 15.64 10.88
C MET A 339 -2.26 15.12 11.12
N SER A 340 -3.26 16.00 11.04
CA SER A 340 -4.67 15.62 11.09
C SER A 340 -5.31 15.74 9.72
N TRP A 341 -6.29 14.87 9.44
CA TRP A 341 -7.05 14.91 8.20
C TRP A 341 -7.66 16.29 7.91
N ASP A 342 -8.20 16.98 8.91
CA ASP A 342 -8.78 18.32 8.71
C ASP A 342 -7.78 19.35 8.15
N LYS A 343 -6.51 19.30 8.59
CA LYS A 343 -5.46 20.17 8.06
C LYS A 343 -5.15 19.81 6.61
N TRP A 344 -4.94 18.53 6.34
CA TRP A 344 -4.59 18.05 5.00
C TRP A 344 -5.71 18.31 3.99
N ALA A 345 -6.96 17.99 4.35
CA ALA A 345 -8.14 18.31 3.54
C ALA A 345 -8.23 19.81 3.23
N THR A 346 -8.00 20.68 4.21
CA THR A 346 -8.03 22.15 4.01
C THR A 346 -6.93 22.62 3.04
N ALA A 347 -5.72 22.06 3.11
CA ALA A 347 -4.64 22.38 2.18
C ALA A 347 -4.91 21.84 0.76
N ALA A 348 -5.45 20.62 0.67
CA ALA A 348 -5.87 19.99 -0.59
C ALA A 348 -7.00 20.77 -1.27
N GLU A 349 -7.97 21.29 -0.51
CA GLU A 349 -9.04 22.17 -1.02
C GLU A 349 -8.45 23.46 -1.62
N LYS A 350 -7.48 24.10 -0.96
CA LYS A 350 -6.81 25.31 -1.49
C LYS A 350 -6.01 25.05 -2.76
N ALA A 351 -5.11 24.08 -2.73
CA ALA A 351 -4.25 23.73 -3.87
C ALA A 351 -5.08 23.25 -5.06
N GLY A 352 -6.05 22.36 -4.81
CA GLY A 352 -6.97 21.86 -5.82
C GLY A 352 -7.78 22.97 -6.48
N ASN A 353 -8.27 23.95 -5.71
CA ASN A 353 -9.00 25.09 -6.26
C ASN A 353 -8.12 25.98 -7.16
N ARG A 354 -6.87 26.27 -6.76
CA ARG A 354 -5.91 27.06 -7.57
C ARG A 354 -5.57 26.35 -8.88
N LEU A 355 -5.33 25.04 -8.85
CA LEU A 355 -5.13 24.23 -10.06
C LEU A 355 -6.39 24.21 -10.95
N LEU A 356 -7.59 24.09 -10.37
CA LEU A 356 -8.86 24.10 -11.11
C LEU A 356 -9.24 25.47 -11.69
N GLU A 357 -8.66 26.56 -11.19
CA GLU A 357 -8.75 27.90 -11.81
C GLU A 357 -7.90 27.99 -13.09
N MET A 358 -6.76 27.27 -13.15
CA MET A 358 -5.93 27.15 -14.36
C MET A 358 -6.56 26.21 -15.39
N ASN A 359 -6.94 24.99 -14.98
CA ASN A 359 -7.66 24.04 -15.83
C ASN A 359 -8.73 23.28 -15.02
N LYS A 360 -10.00 23.49 -15.39
CA LYS A 360 -11.17 22.86 -14.75
C LYS A 360 -11.29 21.37 -15.04
N ASP A 361 -10.50 20.84 -15.98
CA ASP A 361 -10.61 19.46 -16.43
C ASP A 361 -9.81 18.48 -15.57
N TRP A 362 -8.79 18.95 -14.85
CA TRP A 362 -7.95 18.11 -14.00
C TRP A 362 -8.70 17.46 -12.82
N LEU A 363 -8.41 16.18 -12.60
CA LEU A 363 -8.73 15.48 -11.36
C LEU A 363 -7.77 15.93 -10.26
N ILE A 364 -8.30 16.19 -9.08
CA ILE A 364 -7.54 16.51 -7.87
C ILE A 364 -7.48 15.24 -7.02
N ILE A 365 -6.28 14.66 -6.94
CA ILE A 365 -6.03 13.40 -6.23
C ILE A 365 -5.47 13.71 -4.84
N VAL A 366 -6.13 13.17 -3.81
CA VAL A 366 -5.80 13.42 -2.41
C VAL A 366 -5.47 12.12 -1.70
N GLY A 367 -4.19 11.91 -1.38
CA GLY A 367 -3.72 10.77 -0.59
C GLY A 367 -4.26 10.74 0.84
N GLY A 368 -4.35 9.54 1.42
CA GLY A 368 -4.63 9.37 2.84
C GLY A 368 -3.52 9.89 3.76
N THR A 369 -3.83 10.01 5.05
CA THR A 369 -2.81 10.19 6.10
C THR A 369 -2.13 8.85 6.44
N GLU A 370 -1.20 8.84 7.41
CA GLU A 370 -0.44 7.64 7.82
C GLU A 370 0.26 6.95 6.63
N SER A 371 1.04 7.76 5.89
CA SER A 371 1.70 7.38 4.63
C SER A 371 0.71 6.86 3.58
N GLY A 372 -0.31 7.67 3.27
CA GLY A 372 -1.26 7.39 2.20
C GLY A 372 -2.35 6.36 2.52
N ASN A 373 -2.24 5.58 3.61
CA ASN A 373 -3.10 4.42 3.84
C ASN A 373 -4.33 4.69 4.72
N ASP A 374 -4.52 5.88 5.29
CA ASP A 374 -5.69 6.21 6.13
C ASP A 374 -6.57 7.31 5.49
N LEU A 375 -7.77 6.92 5.05
CA LEU A 375 -8.83 7.81 4.55
C LEU A 375 -10.07 7.78 5.46
N THR A 376 -9.94 7.36 6.73
CA THR A 376 -11.06 7.34 7.71
C THR A 376 -11.64 8.74 7.98
N GLY A 377 -10.84 9.79 7.80
CA GLY A 377 -11.26 11.18 7.94
C GLY A 377 -12.29 11.63 6.90
N VAL A 378 -12.28 11.05 5.69
CA VAL A 378 -13.19 11.40 4.58
C VAL A 378 -14.65 11.23 4.98
N ALA A 379 -14.99 10.19 5.75
CA ALA A 379 -16.35 9.93 6.24
C ALA A 379 -16.94 11.04 7.13
N LYS A 380 -16.11 11.93 7.68
CA LYS A 380 -16.53 13.08 8.50
C LYS A 380 -16.31 14.42 7.81
N ARG A 381 -15.20 14.56 7.08
CA ARG A 381 -14.84 15.74 6.30
C ARG A 381 -14.33 15.32 4.92
N PRO A 382 -15.22 15.08 3.94
CA PRO A 382 -14.79 14.91 2.56
C PRO A 382 -14.17 16.22 2.05
N VAL A 383 -13.16 16.11 1.18
CA VAL A 383 -12.59 17.25 0.46
C VAL A 383 -13.61 17.77 -0.54
N VAL A 384 -13.85 19.08 -0.55
CA VAL A 384 -14.77 19.74 -1.49
C VAL A 384 -14.07 20.90 -2.21
N VAL A 385 -13.88 20.74 -3.52
CA VAL A 385 -13.35 21.76 -4.43
C VAL A 385 -14.49 22.46 -5.21
N ASN A 386 -14.21 23.65 -5.74
CA ASN A 386 -15.15 24.54 -6.40
C ASN A 386 -15.72 23.96 -7.71
N VAL A 387 -14.96 23.11 -8.40
CA VAL A 387 -15.42 22.38 -9.60
C VAL A 387 -15.92 21.00 -9.15
N PRO A 388 -17.24 20.70 -9.25
CA PRO A 388 -17.76 19.43 -8.78
C PRO A 388 -17.22 18.25 -9.59
N ASN A 389 -17.23 17.06 -8.98
CA ASN A 389 -16.86 15.79 -9.62
C ASN A 389 -15.38 15.71 -10.06
N LYS A 390 -14.46 16.33 -9.30
CA LYS A 390 -13.01 16.30 -9.59
C LYS A 390 -12.14 15.64 -8.52
N VAL A 391 -12.68 15.37 -7.32
CA VAL A 391 -11.90 14.76 -6.23
C VAL A 391 -11.83 13.25 -6.38
N VAL A 392 -10.61 12.72 -6.41
CA VAL A 392 -10.28 11.29 -6.31
C VAL A 392 -9.43 11.11 -5.05
N TYR A 393 -9.64 10.03 -4.29
CA TYR A 393 -8.78 9.72 -3.15
C TYR A 393 -7.67 8.73 -3.56
N SER A 394 -6.49 8.83 -2.94
CA SER A 394 -5.39 7.87 -3.16
C SER A 394 -5.07 7.07 -1.91
N ALA A 395 -4.83 5.77 -2.08
CA ALA A 395 -4.42 4.85 -1.02
C ALA A 395 -3.08 4.17 -1.35
N HIS A 396 -2.18 4.09 -0.38
CA HIS A 396 -0.87 3.44 -0.52
C HIS A 396 -0.82 2.16 0.32
N VAL A 397 -0.55 1.00 -0.30
CA VAL A 397 -0.73 -0.30 0.36
C VAL A 397 0.49 -1.18 0.12
N TYR A 398 1.38 -1.27 1.12
CA TYR A 398 2.62 -2.04 1.06
C TYR A 398 2.68 -3.18 2.11
N ALA A 399 3.63 -4.09 1.95
CA ALA A 399 3.83 -5.24 2.85
C ALA A 399 4.07 -4.84 4.32
N TRP A 400 4.68 -3.68 4.56
CA TRP A 400 4.93 -3.11 5.89
C TRP A 400 3.77 -2.27 6.44
N SER A 401 2.79 -1.90 5.61
CA SER A 401 1.61 -1.14 6.06
C SER A 401 0.85 -1.90 7.16
N GLY A 402 0.15 -1.15 8.02
CA GLY A 402 -0.41 -1.69 9.26
C GLY A 402 0.61 -1.88 10.39
N TRP A 403 1.86 -1.44 10.23
CA TRP A 403 2.77 -1.27 11.38
C TRP A 403 2.12 -0.38 12.46
N GLY A 404 2.32 -0.72 13.74
CA GLY A 404 1.67 -0.03 14.88
C GLY A 404 0.25 -0.50 15.23
N SER A 405 -0.43 -1.23 14.34
CA SER A 405 -1.73 -1.85 14.65
C SER A 405 -1.59 -3.13 15.51
N VAL A 406 -2.67 -3.53 16.18
CA VAL A 406 -2.70 -4.74 17.04
C VAL A 406 -2.48 -6.02 16.22
N GLU A 407 -3.05 -6.12 15.01
CA GLU A 407 -2.85 -7.29 14.15
C GLU A 407 -1.56 -7.21 13.28
N GLY A 408 -0.80 -6.12 13.38
CA GLY A 408 0.51 -5.94 12.77
C GLY A 408 0.54 -5.74 11.24
N ARG A 409 1.75 -5.90 10.68
CA ARG A 409 2.08 -5.70 9.25
C ARG A 409 1.23 -6.56 8.33
N TYR A 410 0.87 -6.01 7.16
CA TYR A 410 0.08 -6.70 6.15
C TYR A 410 0.75 -7.99 5.62
N SER A 411 2.08 -8.06 5.57
CA SER A 411 2.83 -9.30 5.28
C SER A 411 2.50 -10.46 6.23
N LYS A 412 2.01 -10.19 7.44
CA LYS A 412 1.63 -11.19 8.45
C LYS A 412 0.14 -11.50 8.51
N ARG A 413 -0.71 -10.65 7.94
CA ARG A 413 -2.16 -10.77 8.10
C ARG A 413 -2.71 -11.90 7.23
N GLY A 414 -3.65 -12.66 7.78
CA GLY A 414 -4.54 -13.49 6.98
C GLY A 414 -5.60 -12.62 6.27
N TYR A 415 -6.12 -13.12 5.15
CA TYR A 415 -7.00 -12.37 4.23
C TYR A 415 -8.14 -11.60 4.93
N ALA A 416 -8.86 -12.21 5.88
CA ALA A 416 -9.95 -11.54 6.60
C ALA A 416 -9.49 -10.31 7.42
N SER A 417 -8.33 -10.39 8.07
CA SER A 417 -7.74 -9.28 8.82
C SER A 417 -7.17 -8.18 7.90
N PHE A 418 -6.69 -8.57 6.72
CA PHE A 418 -6.24 -7.65 5.69
C PHE A 418 -7.43 -6.86 5.10
N VAL A 419 -8.47 -7.56 4.62
CA VAL A 419 -9.69 -6.95 4.05
C VAL A 419 -10.40 -6.06 5.07
N LYS A 420 -10.47 -6.46 6.34
CA LYS A 420 -11.02 -5.63 7.42
C LYS A 420 -10.28 -4.28 7.50
N ALA A 421 -8.95 -4.27 7.42
CA ALA A 421 -8.17 -3.04 7.45
C ALA A 421 -8.42 -2.18 6.21
N MET A 422 -8.43 -2.75 5.00
CA MET A 422 -8.75 -2.01 3.77
C MET A 422 -10.12 -1.34 3.83
N ARG A 423 -11.15 -2.07 4.30
CA ARG A 423 -12.51 -1.54 4.51
C ARG A 423 -12.57 -0.43 5.54
N GLN A 424 -11.88 -0.57 6.66
CA GLN A 424 -11.82 0.47 7.69
C GLN A 424 -11.15 1.74 7.14
N ASN A 425 -10.04 1.56 6.44
CA ASN A 425 -9.18 2.67 6.04
C ASN A 425 -9.72 3.47 4.85
N TRP A 426 -10.14 2.81 3.77
CA TRP A 426 -10.47 3.48 2.50
C TRP A 426 -11.53 2.79 1.65
N ALA A 427 -11.59 1.45 1.65
CA ALA A 427 -12.43 0.71 0.71
C ALA A 427 -13.94 0.86 0.98
N TYR A 428 -14.35 1.41 2.14
CA TYR A 428 -15.73 1.82 2.38
C TYR A 428 -16.23 2.89 1.40
N LEU A 429 -15.34 3.74 0.86
CA LEU A 429 -15.67 4.73 -0.16
C LEU A 429 -16.04 4.06 -1.49
N VAL A 430 -15.31 3.00 -1.84
CA VAL A 430 -15.46 2.23 -3.07
C VAL A 430 -16.64 1.24 -2.99
N GLU A 431 -16.70 0.44 -1.93
CA GLU A 431 -17.80 -0.51 -1.68
C GLU A 431 -19.13 0.20 -1.39
N GLY A 432 -19.07 1.44 -0.90
CA GLY A 432 -20.23 2.29 -0.59
C GLY A 432 -20.68 3.23 -1.71
N ASP A 433 -20.06 3.20 -2.89
CA ASP A 433 -20.36 4.08 -4.04
C ASP A 433 -20.28 5.59 -3.72
N GLN A 434 -19.31 6.00 -2.88
CA GLN A 434 -19.22 7.36 -2.34
C GLN A 434 -18.23 8.24 -3.11
N ALA A 435 -17.04 7.71 -3.41
CA ALA A 435 -15.97 8.41 -4.12
C ALA A 435 -14.97 7.40 -4.70
N PRO A 436 -14.25 7.73 -5.79
CA PRO A 436 -13.20 6.86 -6.30
C PRO A 436 -12.00 6.82 -5.35
N VAL A 437 -11.44 5.63 -5.17
CA VAL A 437 -10.13 5.43 -4.53
C VAL A 437 -9.21 4.74 -5.53
N TRP A 438 -8.14 5.42 -5.89
CA TRP A 438 -7.03 4.88 -6.66
C TRP A 438 -5.98 4.34 -5.70
N VAL A 439 -5.56 3.09 -5.84
CA VAL A 439 -4.43 2.56 -5.07
C VAL A 439 -3.13 3.00 -5.76
N GLY A 440 -2.75 4.27 -5.59
CA GLY A 440 -1.71 4.95 -6.38
C GLY A 440 -0.30 4.37 -6.22
N GLU A 441 -0.05 3.69 -5.09
CA GLU A 441 1.16 2.89 -4.89
C GLU A 441 0.88 1.56 -4.19
N PHE A 442 1.44 0.51 -4.81
CA PHE A 442 1.74 -0.76 -4.19
C PHE A 442 2.90 -1.41 -4.96
N GLY A 443 3.66 -2.28 -4.32
CA GLY A 443 4.79 -2.96 -4.95
C GLY A 443 5.21 -4.21 -4.18
N ALA A 444 6.04 -5.02 -4.83
CA ALA A 444 6.66 -6.22 -4.27
C ALA A 444 7.91 -6.58 -5.10
N PRO A 445 8.92 -7.25 -4.49
CA PRO A 445 10.16 -7.56 -5.18
C PRO A 445 10.01 -8.74 -6.15
N HIS A 446 10.73 -8.72 -7.27
CA HIS A 446 10.78 -9.83 -8.24
C HIS A 446 11.21 -11.18 -7.61
N LEU A 447 11.97 -11.15 -6.51
CA LEU A 447 12.28 -12.29 -5.65
C LEU A 447 11.61 -12.12 -4.27
N PRO A 448 10.34 -12.55 -4.11
CA PRO A 448 9.58 -12.35 -2.88
C PRO A 448 9.96 -13.34 -1.77
N SER A 449 9.85 -12.85 -0.54
CA SER A 449 9.72 -13.71 0.64
C SER A 449 8.28 -14.22 0.81
N MET A 450 8.07 -15.19 1.71
CA MET A 450 6.74 -15.67 2.09
C MET A 450 5.85 -14.54 2.63
N GLY A 451 6.43 -13.56 3.32
CA GLY A 451 5.71 -12.37 3.80
C GLY A 451 5.27 -11.45 2.66
N ASP A 452 6.11 -11.23 1.66
CA ASP A 452 5.79 -10.41 0.49
C ASP A 452 4.69 -11.09 -0.35
N ALA A 453 4.85 -12.38 -0.63
CA ALA A 453 3.86 -13.16 -1.37
C ALA A 453 2.50 -13.23 -0.65
N ASN A 454 2.47 -13.34 0.69
CA ASN A 454 1.21 -13.30 1.44
C ASN A 454 0.50 -11.94 1.30
N TYR A 455 1.22 -10.82 1.48
CA TYR A 455 0.63 -9.50 1.29
C TYR A 455 0.16 -9.28 -0.15
N TRP A 456 0.98 -9.65 -1.15
CA TRP A 456 0.66 -9.51 -2.56
C TRP A 456 -0.61 -10.28 -2.94
N ASN A 457 -0.69 -11.56 -2.57
CA ASN A 457 -1.86 -12.40 -2.83
C ASN A 457 -3.13 -11.86 -2.17
N ASN A 458 -3.02 -11.30 -0.95
CA ASN A 458 -4.16 -10.68 -0.27
C ASN A 458 -4.61 -9.38 -0.97
N LEU A 459 -3.66 -8.52 -1.38
CA LEU A 459 -3.95 -7.26 -2.06
C LEU A 459 -4.56 -7.50 -3.44
N LEU A 460 -3.86 -8.21 -4.34
CA LEU A 460 -4.29 -8.40 -5.73
C LEU A 460 -5.64 -9.13 -5.80
N ARG A 461 -5.88 -10.11 -4.91
CA ARG A 461 -7.21 -10.73 -4.75
C ARG A 461 -8.28 -9.71 -4.38
N TYR A 462 -8.00 -8.81 -3.44
CA TYR A 462 -8.98 -7.81 -3.00
C TYR A 462 -9.24 -6.74 -4.06
N LEU A 463 -8.19 -6.21 -4.71
CA LEU A 463 -8.32 -5.26 -5.82
C LEU A 463 -9.14 -5.83 -6.98
N LYS A 464 -8.99 -7.13 -7.28
CA LYS A 464 -9.80 -7.85 -8.28
C LYS A 464 -11.25 -8.01 -7.84
N VAL A 465 -11.53 -8.25 -6.55
CA VAL A 465 -12.89 -8.40 -6.00
C VAL A 465 -13.67 -7.09 -6.00
N ILE A 466 -13.06 -5.98 -5.59
CA ILE A 466 -13.72 -4.67 -5.58
C ILE A 466 -13.57 -3.92 -6.91
N ASP A 467 -12.85 -4.49 -7.87
CA ASP A 467 -12.53 -3.90 -9.17
C ASP A 467 -11.91 -2.50 -9.02
N ALA A 468 -10.80 -2.42 -8.28
CA ALA A 468 -10.11 -1.16 -7.97
C ALA A 468 -9.21 -0.66 -9.09
N ASP A 469 -9.10 0.67 -9.16
CA ASP A 469 -8.11 1.43 -9.89
C ASP A 469 -6.76 1.36 -9.15
N PHE A 470 -5.62 1.22 -9.87
CA PHE A 470 -4.33 0.95 -9.22
C PHE A 470 -3.13 1.65 -9.87
N GLY A 471 -2.03 1.75 -9.13
CA GLY A 471 -0.74 2.30 -9.53
C GLY A 471 0.41 1.45 -8.99
N TYR A 472 1.13 0.77 -9.87
CA TYR A 472 2.26 -0.07 -9.46
C TYR A 472 3.53 0.77 -9.27
N TRP A 473 4.27 0.53 -8.18
CA TRP A 473 5.62 1.05 -7.96
C TRP A 473 6.65 -0.05 -8.25
N ALA A 474 7.48 0.01 -9.29
CA ALA A 474 7.58 1.05 -10.34
C ALA A 474 8.10 0.45 -11.66
N VAL A 475 8.11 1.23 -12.74
CA VAL A 475 8.73 0.76 -14.00
C VAL A 475 10.26 0.63 -13.85
N ASN A 476 10.88 1.62 -13.22
CA ASN A 476 12.33 1.85 -13.17
C ASN A 476 13.15 0.58 -12.82
N PRO A 477 14.20 0.22 -13.59
CA PRO A 477 15.13 -0.88 -13.28
C PRO A 477 16.16 -0.52 -12.20
N ARG A 478 16.42 0.78 -12.00
CA ARG A 478 17.47 1.33 -11.15
C ARG A 478 16.96 2.50 -10.32
N LYS A 479 17.43 2.57 -9.08
CA LYS A 479 17.31 3.74 -8.20
C LYS A 479 18.44 4.71 -8.54
N PRO A 480 18.18 6.02 -8.70
CA PRO A 480 19.24 7.02 -8.85
C PRO A 480 20.32 6.90 -7.76
N HIS A 481 19.88 6.78 -6.50
CA HIS A 481 20.77 6.60 -5.37
C HIS A 481 21.64 5.34 -5.50
N GLU A 482 22.96 5.58 -5.57
CA GLU A 482 24.02 4.57 -5.76
C GLU A 482 23.86 3.69 -7.03
N ASN A 483 22.98 4.05 -7.98
CA ASN A 483 22.62 3.25 -9.16
C ASN A 483 22.28 1.78 -8.84
N THR A 484 21.58 1.55 -7.72
CA THR A 484 21.26 0.21 -7.22
C THR A 484 20.08 -0.42 -7.98
N LYS A 485 20.08 -1.76 -8.14
CA LYS A 485 18.98 -2.46 -8.82
C LYS A 485 17.68 -2.28 -8.04
N GLU A 486 16.67 -1.73 -8.70
CA GLU A 486 15.33 -1.65 -8.15
C GLU A 486 14.75 -3.07 -8.08
N THR A 487 14.46 -3.55 -6.89
CA THR A 487 13.91 -4.89 -6.70
C THR A 487 12.47 -4.99 -7.19
N TYR A 488 11.77 -3.85 -7.25
CA TYR A 488 10.36 -3.72 -7.64
C TYR A 488 10.20 -3.42 -9.14
N SER A 489 11.27 -3.42 -9.93
CA SER A 489 11.24 -3.03 -11.35
C SER A 489 10.30 -3.91 -12.21
N LEU A 490 9.77 -3.33 -13.30
CA LEU A 490 9.00 -4.05 -14.33
C LEU A 490 9.75 -4.22 -15.65
N VAL A 491 10.87 -3.53 -15.84
CA VAL A 491 11.80 -3.73 -16.95
C VAL A 491 13.21 -4.01 -16.44
N GLU A 492 14.04 -4.60 -17.29
CA GLU A 492 15.47 -4.74 -17.06
C GLU A 492 16.22 -3.42 -17.36
N ASP A 493 17.54 -3.41 -17.13
CA ASP A 493 18.40 -2.22 -17.24
C ASP A 493 18.39 -1.54 -18.64
N ASP A 494 17.89 -2.22 -19.68
CA ASP A 494 17.76 -1.68 -21.05
C ASP A 494 16.54 -0.77 -21.25
N TRP A 495 15.67 -0.65 -20.24
CA TRP A 495 14.39 0.07 -20.27
C TRP A 495 13.37 -0.43 -21.32
N VAL A 496 13.55 -1.63 -21.86
CA VAL A 496 12.72 -2.22 -22.94
C VAL A 496 12.27 -3.64 -22.61
N THR A 497 13.16 -4.47 -22.08
CA THR A 497 12.89 -5.89 -21.80
C THR A 497 12.01 -6.03 -20.55
N PRO A 498 10.79 -6.60 -20.65
CA PRO A 498 9.86 -6.70 -19.53
C PRO A 498 10.24 -7.84 -18.57
N ILE A 499 10.09 -7.60 -17.26
CA ILE A 499 10.23 -8.63 -16.23
C ILE A 499 8.91 -9.39 -16.10
N LEU A 500 8.86 -10.59 -16.69
CA LEU A 500 7.67 -11.44 -16.71
C LEU A 500 7.70 -12.42 -15.54
N ASP A 501 7.06 -12.04 -14.43
CA ASP A 501 6.96 -12.85 -13.21
C ASP A 501 5.53 -12.87 -12.64
N TYR A 502 5.39 -13.30 -11.38
CA TYR A 502 4.12 -13.34 -10.65
C TYR A 502 3.41 -11.98 -10.59
N ARG A 503 4.17 -10.88 -10.50
CA ARG A 503 3.63 -9.52 -10.38
C ARG A 503 2.97 -9.11 -11.68
N MET A 504 3.68 -9.29 -12.78
CA MET A 504 3.18 -8.99 -14.12
C MET A 504 2.01 -9.92 -14.49
N LYS A 505 2.06 -11.21 -14.15
CA LYS A 505 0.93 -12.14 -14.31
C LYS A 505 -0.33 -11.61 -13.65
N ASP A 506 -0.27 -11.32 -12.35
CA ASP A 506 -1.45 -10.97 -11.56
C ASP A 506 -1.99 -9.58 -11.93
N MET A 507 -1.12 -8.62 -12.25
CA MET A 507 -1.54 -7.31 -12.78
C MET A 507 -2.24 -7.45 -14.13
N VAL A 508 -1.71 -8.26 -15.06
CA VAL A 508 -2.35 -8.52 -16.37
C VAL A 508 -3.73 -9.15 -16.20
N GLU A 509 -3.94 -10.01 -15.20
CA GLU A 509 -5.28 -10.53 -14.88
C GLU A 509 -6.28 -9.43 -14.48
N ILE A 510 -5.84 -8.37 -13.78
CA ILE A 510 -6.69 -7.24 -13.39
C ILE A 510 -6.88 -6.27 -14.56
N MET A 511 -5.83 -6.00 -15.34
CA MET A 511 -5.88 -5.15 -16.54
C MET A 511 -6.84 -5.70 -17.59
N ARG A 512 -6.87 -7.03 -17.78
CA ARG A 512 -7.73 -7.70 -18.78
C ARG A 512 -9.14 -8.01 -18.26
N ALA A 513 -9.45 -7.66 -17.01
CA ALA A 513 -10.79 -7.71 -16.44
C ALA A 513 -11.50 -6.34 -16.41
N ALA A 514 -10.83 -5.28 -16.90
CA ALA A 514 -11.31 -3.90 -16.94
C ALA A 514 -12.41 -3.64 -17.99
#